data_AF-A0A9W7Y0U4-F1
#
_entry.id   AF-A0A9W7Y0U4-F1
#
_cell.length_a   1.000
_cell.length_b   1.000
_cell.length_c   1.000
_cell.angle_alpha   90.00
_cell.angle_beta   90.00
_cell.angle_gamma   90.00
#
_symmetry.space_group_name_H-M   'P 1'
#
loop_
_entity.id
_entity.type
_entity.pdbx_description
1 polymer ?
#
loop_
_entity_poly.entity_id
_entity_poly.type
_entity_poly.pdbx_seq_one_letter_code
_entity_poly.pdbx_strand_id
1 'polypeptide(L)'
;MSFNDLERGTYATTDNSGLSADDMAHKRAVQTLSRQVFQINASVANIRQLVAQLNTTRDTERLRSDIHAKTEHTRDLVKRTTAELKVLSSKQQSARGRKMEVQKLTADLRKVVEQFQGVQRVAAEATRVFVDRARHAGGVHRGEVDEPGETSPLLGSDDGSRGGFQQQQQQQQRRAVELTVLDNDVAYNEALISEREGEIHEIEQGIVELNEIFRDIGSMVTEQQSLFDSIETNMHGVATNVTHAADDLDSANEYHRRSSRTKFCLMLFLVIFIVVVLLILLS
;
A
#
# COMPACT_ATOMS: atom_id res chain seq x y z
N MET A 1 50.81 -31.61 -33.04
CA MET A 1 50.17 -31.22 -34.31
C MET A 1 51.13 -31.56 -35.43
N SER A 2 50.67 -32.33 -36.42
CA SER A 2 51.51 -32.85 -37.51
C SER A 2 51.62 -31.82 -38.63
N PHE A 3 52.77 -31.78 -39.30
CA PHE A 3 53.05 -30.88 -40.45
C PHE A 3 52.03 -31.00 -41.60
N ASN A 4 51.20 -32.05 -41.60
CA ASN A 4 50.19 -32.34 -42.60
C ASN A 4 48.88 -31.52 -42.47
N ASP A 5 48.69 -30.79 -41.37
CA ASP A 5 47.49 -29.94 -41.17
C ASP A 5 47.61 -28.53 -41.79
N LEU A 6 48.82 -28.07 -42.13
CA LEU A 6 49.02 -26.71 -42.67
C LEU A 6 48.69 -26.56 -44.17
N GLU A 7 48.68 -27.65 -44.95
CA GLU A 7 48.48 -27.58 -46.42
C GLU A 7 47.01 -27.60 -46.85
N ARG A 8 46.06 -27.90 -45.95
CA ARG A 8 44.63 -28.04 -46.32
C ARG A 8 43.79 -26.77 -46.22
N GLY A 9 44.38 -25.62 -45.92
CA GLY A 9 43.67 -24.33 -46.00
C GLY A 9 42.40 -24.23 -45.15
N THR A 10 42.21 -25.12 -44.18
CA THR A 10 41.13 -25.02 -43.20
C THR A 10 41.57 -24.04 -42.13
N TYR A 11 41.41 -22.75 -42.44
CA TYR A 11 41.31 -21.74 -41.40
C TYR A 11 40.08 -22.12 -40.58
N ALA A 12 40.30 -22.81 -39.45
CA ALA A 12 39.30 -22.90 -38.41
C ALA A 12 39.08 -21.45 -37.95
N THR A 13 38.06 -20.82 -38.54
CA THR A 13 37.44 -19.61 -38.00
C THR A 13 37.04 -19.96 -36.58
N THR A 14 37.92 -19.58 -35.66
CA THR A 14 37.61 -19.52 -34.25
C THR A 14 36.60 -18.39 -34.14
N ASP A 15 35.31 -18.74 -34.26
CA ASP A 15 34.20 -17.84 -34.01
C ASP A 15 34.28 -17.42 -32.54
N ASN A 16 35.01 -16.34 -32.31
CA ASN A 16 35.00 -15.60 -31.08
C ASN A 16 33.92 -14.51 -31.18
N SER A 17 33.14 -14.39 -30.11
CA SER A 17 32.26 -13.26 -29.74
C SER A 17 30.81 -13.25 -30.24
N GLY A 18 30.00 -14.17 -29.70
CA GLY A 18 28.58 -13.96 -29.49
C GLY A 18 28.13 -14.71 -28.25
N LEU A 19 27.58 -14.04 -27.24
CA LEU A 19 26.81 -14.72 -26.20
C LEU A 19 25.74 -15.55 -26.92
N SER A 20 25.68 -16.86 -26.65
CA SER A 20 24.64 -17.74 -27.21
C SER A 20 23.27 -17.09 -27.00
N ALA A 21 22.35 -17.23 -27.95
CA ALA A 21 21.00 -16.65 -27.85
C ALA A 21 20.32 -16.99 -26.51
N ASP A 22 20.60 -18.18 -25.99
CA ASP A 22 20.15 -18.67 -24.68
C ASP A 22 20.76 -17.88 -23.51
N ASP A 23 22.04 -17.52 -23.58
CA ASP A 23 22.70 -16.73 -22.54
C ASP A 23 22.21 -15.27 -22.53
N MET A 24 21.89 -14.71 -23.70
CA MET A 24 21.26 -13.39 -23.80
C MET A 24 19.83 -13.41 -23.24
N ALA A 25 19.04 -14.43 -23.57
CA ALA A 25 17.70 -14.61 -23.01
C ALA A 25 17.74 -14.79 -21.49
N HIS A 26 18.70 -15.57 -21.01
CA HIS A 26 18.91 -15.79 -19.58
C HIS A 26 19.25 -14.49 -18.83
N LYS A 27 20.23 -13.73 -19.31
CA LYS A 27 20.61 -12.44 -18.71
C LYS A 27 19.44 -11.45 -18.67
N ARG A 28 18.63 -11.39 -19.73
CA ARG A 28 17.42 -10.55 -19.77
C ARG A 28 16.39 -10.97 -18.73
N ALA A 29 16.19 -12.28 -18.55
CA ALA A 29 15.28 -12.81 -17.53
C ALA A 29 15.75 -12.47 -16.11
N VAL A 30 17.03 -12.69 -15.81
CA VAL A 30 17.66 -12.31 -14.52
C VAL A 30 17.51 -10.82 -14.23
N GLN A 31 17.77 -9.96 -15.22
CA GLN A 31 17.61 -8.51 -15.07
C GLN A 31 16.16 -8.11 -14.81
N THR A 32 15.21 -8.77 -15.49
CA THR A 32 13.78 -8.53 -15.29
C THR A 32 13.35 -8.94 -13.88
N LEU A 33 13.71 -10.14 -13.44
CA LEU A 33 13.42 -10.63 -12.10
C LEU A 33 14.05 -9.74 -11.02
N SER A 34 15.31 -9.32 -11.19
CA SER A 34 15.98 -8.42 -10.25
C SER A 34 15.21 -7.09 -10.10
N ARG A 35 14.72 -6.53 -11.22
CA ARG A 35 13.89 -5.33 -11.20
C ARG A 35 12.56 -5.55 -10.49
N GLN A 36 11.91 -6.69 -10.73
CA GLN A 36 10.66 -7.02 -10.04
C GLN A 36 10.89 -7.19 -8.52
N VAL A 37 11.92 -7.91 -8.10
CA VAL A 37 12.29 -8.06 -6.67
C VAL A 37 12.53 -6.70 -6.03
N PHE A 38 13.24 -5.80 -6.73
CA PHE A 38 13.45 -4.43 -6.29
C PHE A 38 12.14 -3.64 -6.16
N GLN A 39 11.25 -3.75 -7.15
CA GLN A 39 9.92 -3.12 -7.12
C GLN A 39 9.07 -3.63 -5.96
N ILE A 40 9.06 -4.95 -5.71
CA ILE A 40 8.35 -5.54 -4.57
C ILE A 40 8.90 -4.94 -3.27
N ASN A 41 10.23 -4.90 -3.10
CA ASN A 41 10.84 -4.33 -1.89
C ASN A 41 10.44 -2.86 -1.67
N ALA A 42 10.47 -2.04 -2.73
CA ALA A 42 10.04 -0.65 -2.66
C ALA A 42 8.55 -0.52 -2.31
N SER A 43 7.69 -1.34 -2.91
CA SER A 43 6.26 -1.38 -2.58
C SER A 43 6.02 -1.80 -1.13
N VAL A 44 6.75 -2.81 -0.62
CA VAL A 44 6.66 -3.26 0.78
C VAL A 44 7.03 -2.14 1.75
N ALA A 45 8.11 -1.40 1.47
CA ALA A 45 8.52 -0.25 2.28
C ALA A 45 7.46 0.87 2.25
N ASN A 46 6.90 1.15 1.08
CA ASN A 46 5.83 2.14 0.92
C ASN A 46 4.56 1.73 1.69
N ILE A 47 4.10 0.49 1.53
CA ILE A 47 2.92 -0.04 2.25
C ILE A 47 3.17 0.05 3.75
N ARG A 48 4.36 -0.29 4.25
CA ARG A 48 4.70 -0.16 5.67
C ARG A 48 4.54 1.28 6.16
N GLN A 49 5.00 2.26 5.39
CA GLN A 49 4.86 3.68 5.76
C GLN A 49 3.39 4.14 5.71
N LEU A 50 2.59 3.64 4.77
CA LEU A 50 1.16 3.94 4.70
C LEU A 50 0.39 3.30 5.86
N VAL A 51 0.70 2.03 6.19
CA VAL A 51 0.13 1.31 7.34
C VAL A 51 0.49 1.98 8.65
N ALA A 52 1.71 2.53 8.78
CA ALA A 52 2.10 3.31 9.97
C ALA A 52 1.32 4.62 10.13
N GLN A 53 0.69 5.13 9.06
CA GLN A 53 -0.19 6.30 9.12
C GLN A 53 -1.63 5.92 9.52
N LEU A 54 -2.01 4.64 9.41
CA LEU A 54 -3.27 4.14 9.98
C LEU A 54 -3.23 4.36 11.50
N ASN A 55 -4.39 4.70 12.09
CA ASN A 55 -4.53 5.08 13.50
C ASN A 55 -3.96 6.46 13.89
N THR A 56 -3.42 7.24 12.95
CA THR A 56 -3.07 8.65 13.19
C THR A 56 -4.21 9.58 12.74
N THR A 57 -4.10 10.89 13.00
CA THR A 57 -5.07 11.89 12.49
C THR A 57 -5.12 12.00 10.97
N ARG A 58 -4.24 11.29 10.23
CA ARG A 58 -4.20 11.22 8.76
C ARG A 58 -4.95 10.01 8.20
N ASP A 59 -5.59 9.22 9.07
CA ASP A 59 -6.39 8.09 8.63
C ASP A 59 -7.60 8.57 7.80
N THR A 60 -7.61 8.17 6.53
CA THR A 60 -8.63 8.59 5.56
C THR A 60 -9.05 7.38 4.72
N GLU A 61 -10.29 7.40 4.24
CA GLU A 61 -10.82 6.36 3.34
C GLU A 61 -9.92 6.12 2.12
N ARG A 62 -9.36 7.21 1.56
CA ARG A 62 -8.42 7.15 0.43
C ARG A 62 -7.12 6.44 0.76
N LEU A 63 -6.53 6.72 1.93
CA LEU A 63 -5.30 6.06 2.38
C LEU A 63 -5.49 4.54 2.50
N ARG A 64 -6.66 4.12 3.03
CA ARG A 64 -6.97 2.70 3.21
C ARG A 64 -7.19 2.00 1.86
N SER A 65 -7.94 2.63 0.95
CA SER A 65 -8.09 2.14 -0.43
C SER A 65 -6.74 2.02 -1.14
N ASP A 66 -5.85 3.00 -0.97
CA ASP A 66 -4.49 2.97 -1.54
C ASP A 66 -3.64 1.83 -0.95
N ILE A 67 -3.73 1.58 0.37
CA ILE A 67 -3.04 0.46 1.03
C ILE A 67 -3.53 -0.86 0.47
N HIS A 68 -4.84 -1.04 0.34
CA HIS A 68 -5.44 -2.26 -0.20
C HIS A 68 -4.98 -2.48 -1.65
N ALA A 69 -5.15 -1.49 -2.53
CA ALA A 69 -4.74 -1.59 -3.93
C ALA A 69 -3.24 -1.89 -4.11
N LYS A 70 -2.37 -1.25 -3.31
CA LYS A 70 -0.92 -1.53 -3.34
C LYS A 70 -0.59 -2.92 -2.79
N THR A 71 -1.32 -3.39 -1.80
CA THR A 71 -1.15 -4.73 -1.22
C THR A 71 -1.53 -5.80 -2.23
N GLU A 72 -2.68 -5.67 -2.90
CA GLU A 72 -3.11 -6.57 -3.98
C GLU A 72 -2.09 -6.60 -5.12
N HIS A 73 -1.70 -5.43 -5.63
CA HIS A 73 -0.70 -5.33 -6.70
C HIS A 73 0.64 -5.97 -6.32
N THR A 74 1.10 -5.76 -5.09
CA THR A 74 2.35 -6.34 -4.60
C THR A 74 2.24 -7.86 -4.48
N ARG A 75 1.08 -8.39 -4.07
CA ARG A 75 0.82 -9.83 -4.01
C ARG A 75 0.88 -10.45 -5.40
N ASP A 76 0.25 -9.85 -6.39
CA ASP A 76 0.30 -10.34 -7.78
C ASP A 76 1.71 -10.29 -8.36
N LEU A 77 2.47 -9.25 -8.06
CA LEU A 77 3.86 -9.14 -8.47
C LEU A 77 4.70 -10.26 -7.86
N VAL A 78 4.54 -10.55 -6.57
CA VAL A 78 5.21 -11.68 -5.89
C VAL A 78 4.87 -13.02 -6.55
N LYS A 79 3.59 -13.28 -6.86
CA LYS A 79 3.17 -14.53 -7.54
C LYS A 79 3.87 -14.69 -8.89
N ARG A 80 3.83 -13.64 -9.71
CA ARG A 80 4.42 -13.63 -11.05
C ARG A 80 5.94 -13.81 -10.99
N THR A 81 6.63 -13.06 -10.14
CA THR A 81 8.08 -13.17 -9.94
C THR A 81 8.47 -14.56 -9.47
N THR A 82 7.70 -15.17 -8.57
CA THR A 82 7.95 -16.54 -8.11
C THR A 82 7.80 -17.56 -9.24
N ALA A 83 6.74 -17.44 -10.05
CA ALA A 83 6.53 -18.33 -11.20
C ALA A 83 7.64 -18.19 -12.26
N GLU A 84 8.03 -16.96 -12.60
CA GLU A 84 9.13 -16.66 -13.52
C GLU A 84 10.47 -17.20 -12.98
N LEU A 85 10.73 -17.05 -11.68
CA LEU A 85 11.93 -17.58 -11.03
C LEU A 85 11.98 -19.11 -11.06
N LYS A 86 10.85 -19.79 -10.86
CA LYS A 86 10.77 -21.26 -10.92
C LYS A 86 11.09 -21.79 -12.32
N VAL A 87 10.59 -21.12 -13.36
CA VAL A 87 10.90 -21.44 -14.77
C VAL A 87 12.38 -21.18 -15.08
N LEU A 88 12.96 -20.11 -14.53
CA LEU A 88 14.37 -19.80 -14.73
C LEU A 88 15.29 -20.83 -14.03
N SER A 89 14.91 -21.23 -12.81
CA SER A 89 15.65 -22.21 -12.00
C SER A 89 15.68 -23.59 -12.65
N SER A 90 14.56 -24.07 -13.21
CA SER A 90 14.51 -25.38 -13.87
C SER A 90 15.38 -25.47 -15.14
N LYS A 91 15.52 -24.37 -15.89
CA LYS A 91 16.32 -24.32 -17.13
C LYS A 91 17.83 -24.25 -16.89
N GLN A 92 18.28 -24.03 -15.65
CA GLN A 92 19.66 -23.64 -15.36
C GLN A 92 20.54 -24.72 -14.71
N GLN A 93 20.03 -25.93 -14.50
CA GLN A 93 20.71 -26.98 -13.73
C GLN A 93 22.13 -27.35 -14.21
N SER A 94 22.53 -26.99 -15.44
CA SER A 94 23.78 -27.41 -16.07
C SER A 94 24.97 -26.43 -15.96
N ALA A 95 24.77 -25.16 -15.58
CA ALA A 95 25.84 -24.14 -15.63
C ALA A 95 26.09 -23.45 -14.28
N ARG A 96 27.29 -23.61 -13.73
CA ARG A 96 27.67 -23.17 -12.37
C ARG A 96 27.53 -21.66 -12.13
N GLY A 97 27.91 -20.81 -13.08
CA GLY A 97 27.78 -19.34 -12.94
C GLY A 97 26.33 -18.86 -12.96
N ARG A 98 25.54 -19.43 -13.89
CA ARG A 98 24.10 -19.22 -14.04
C ARG A 98 23.33 -19.60 -12.75
N LYS A 99 23.67 -20.75 -12.16
CA LYS A 99 23.10 -21.22 -10.89
C LYS A 99 23.26 -20.21 -9.74
N MET A 100 24.42 -19.58 -9.63
CA MET A 100 24.71 -18.64 -8.53
C MET A 100 23.90 -17.34 -8.62
N GLU A 101 23.64 -16.83 -9.83
CA GLU A 101 22.80 -15.64 -10.04
C GLU A 101 21.34 -15.91 -9.63
N VAL A 102 20.80 -17.08 -9.98
CA VAL A 102 19.43 -17.46 -9.62
C VAL A 102 19.30 -17.78 -8.14
N GLN A 103 20.32 -18.40 -7.53
CA GLN A 103 20.40 -18.59 -6.08
C GLN A 103 20.28 -17.26 -5.32
N LYS A 104 21.06 -16.26 -5.73
CA LYS A 104 21.01 -14.92 -5.15
C LYS A 104 19.61 -14.30 -5.28
N LEU A 105 19.02 -14.33 -6.48
CA LEU A 105 17.66 -13.82 -6.70
C LEU A 105 16.61 -14.54 -5.85
N THR A 106 16.76 -15.85 -5.66
CA THR A 106 15.85 -16.66 -4.84
C THR A 106 15.94 -16.27 -3.38
N ALA A 107 17.16 -16.05 -2.86
CA ALA A 107 17.38 -15.57 -1.50
C ALA A 107 16.84 -14.15 -1.28
N ASP A 108 17.08 -13.25 -2.25
CA ASP A 108 16.57 -11.87 -2.20
C ASP A 108 15.03 -11.86 -2.22
N LEU A 109 14.39 -12.61 -3.11
CA LEU A 109 12.93 -12.73 -3.18
C LEU A 109 12.36 -13.30 -1.88
N ARG A 110 12.97 -14.35 -1.32
CA ARG A 110 12.54 -14.93 -0.04
C ARG A 110 12.47 -13.88 1.06
N LYS A 111 13.52 -13.08 1.22
CA LYS A 111 13.61 -12.03 2.25
C LYS A 111 12.53 -10.96 2.04
N VAL A 112 12.30 -10.55 0.80
CA VAL A 112 11.28 -9.54 0.49
C VAL A 112 9.87 -10.08 0.74
N VAL A 113 9.59 -11.33 0.41
CA VAL A 113 8.29 -11.98 0.70
C VAL A 113 8.05 -12.11 2.20
N GLU A 114 9.08 -12.46 2.98
CA GLU A 114 9.00 -12.48 4.46
C GLU A 114 8.65 -11.11 5.04
N GLN A 115 9.31 -10.05 4.55
CA GLN A 115 9.00 -8.67 4.95
C GLN A 115 7.57 -8.29 4.58
N PHE A 116 7.11 -8.69 3.39
CA PHE A 116 5.75 -8.41 2.93
C PHE A 116 4.70 -9.09 3.81
N GLN A 117 4.91 -10.36 4.20
CA GLN A 117 4.05 -11.05 5.16
C GLN A 117 3.98 -10.33 6.51
N GLY A 118 5.11 -9.82 6.99
CA GLY A 118 5.15 -9.00 8.20
C GLY A 118 4.28 -7.76 8.08
N VAL A 119 4.37 -7.04 6.96
CA VAL A 119 3.56 -5.84 6.71
C VAL A 119 2.07 -6.16 6.62
N GLN A 120 1.67 -7.26 5.96
CA GLN A 120 0.26 -7.67 5.90
C GLN A 120 -0.33 -7.99 7.27
N ARG A 121 0.45 -8.62 8.17
CA ARG A 121 0.00 -8.87 9.56
C ARG A 121 -0.24 -7.58 10.32
N VAL A 122 0.68 -6.63 10.20
CA VAL A 122 0.54 -5.31 10.84
C VAL A 122 -0.66 -4.54 10.26
N ALA A 123 -0.90 -4.63 8.95
CA ALA A 123 -2.07 -4.04 8.30
C ALA A 123 -3.38 -4.65 8.83
N ALA A 124 -3.47 -5.99 8.90
CA ALA A 124 -4.64 -6.67 9.44
C ALA A 124 -4.91 -6.31 10.91
N GLU A 125 -3.85 -6.23 11.73
CA GLU A 125 -3.97 -5.83 13.13
C GLU A 125 -4.46 -4.38 13.28
N ALA A 126 -3.94 -3.45 12.47
CA ALA A 126 -4.39 -2.07 12.45
C ALA A 126 -5.87 -1.94 12.07
N THR A 127 -6.32 -2.67 11.05
CA THR A 127 -7.74 -2.67 10.65
C THR A 127 -8.63 -3.29 11.73
N ARG A 128 -8.19 -4.36 12.40
CA ARG A 128 -8.92 -4.96 13.53
C ARG A 128 -9.10 -3.98 14.69
N VAL A 129 -8.04 -3.27 15.09
CA VAL A 129 -8.11 -2.24 16.13
C VAL A 129 -9.11 -1.13 15.77
N PHE A 130 -9.18 -0.75 14.49
CA PHE A 130 -10.18 0.21 14.01
C PHE A 130 -11.61 -0.35 14.14
N VAL A 131 -11.84 -1.59 13.70
CA VAL A 131 -13.15 -2.26 13.81
C VAL A 131 -13.60 -2.38 15.25
N ASP A 132 -12.72 -2.81 16.15
CA ASP A 132 -13.03 -2.93 17.58
C ASP A 132 -13.38 -1.57 18.19
N ARG A 133 -12.62 -0.51 17.84
CA ARG A 133 -12.94 0.85 18.28
C ARG A 133 -14.28 1.35 17.73
N ALA A 134 -14.58 1.10 16.46
CA ALA A 134 -15.84 1.48 15.84
C ALA A 134 -17.04 0.76 16.49
N ARG A 135 -16.88 -0.54 16.80
CA ARG A 135 -17.86 -1.33 17.55
C ARG A 135 -18.09 -0.81 18.96
N HIS A 136 -17.03 -0.46 19.69
CA HIS A 136 -17.18 0.11 21.03
C HIS A 136 -17.81 1.51 21.00
N ALA A 137 -17.50 2.35 20.00
CA ALA A 137 -18.12 3.66 19.85
C ALA A 137 -19.61 3.56 19.48
N GLY A 138 -19.99 2.65 18.56
CA GLY A 138 -21.39 2.38 18.23
C GLY A 138 -22.15 1.61 19.32
N GLY A 139 -21.45 0.79 20.11
CA GLY A 139 -22.01 -0.01 21.19
C GLY A 139 -22.40 0.80 22.44
N VAL A 140 -21.73 1.92 22.71
CA VAL A 140 -22.12 2.83 23.81
C VAL A 140 -23.52 3.42 23.57
N HIS A 141 -23.92 3.65 22.32
CA HIS A 141 -25.29 4.08 21.99
C HIS A 141 -26.35 2.98 22.09
N ARG A 142 -25.95 1.69 22.16
CA ARG A 142 -26.86 0.55 22.26
C ARG A 142 -26.99 0.01 23.69
N GLY A 143 -26.13 0.44 24.62
CA GLY A 143 -26.10 0.00 26.03
C GLY A 143 -27.05 0.74 26.97
N GLU A 144 -27.69 1.83 26.54
CA GLU A 144 -28.66 2.61 27.33
C GLU A 144 -30.04 2.68 26.66
N VAL A 145 -30.45 1.63 25.96
CA VAL A 145 -31.90 1.37 25.80
C VAL A 145 -32.32 0.55 27.00
N ASP A 146 -32.35 1.23 28.15
CA ASP A 146 -33.03 0.74 29.33
C ASP A 146 -34.48 0.45 28.91
N GLU A 147 -34.99 -0.68 29.36
CA GLU A 147 -36.38 -1.11 29.22
C GLU A 147 -37.37 0.07 29.36
N PRO A 148 -38.52 0.08 28.66
CA PRO A 148 -39.64 0.90 29.09
C PRO A 148 -40.24 0.29 30.37
N GLY A 149 -39.46 0.32 31.45
CA GLY A 149 -39.86 0.01 32.81
C GLY A 149 -40.82 1.09 33.30
N GLU A 150 -42.04 0.66 33.50
CA GLU A 150 -43.18 1.40 34.03
C GLU A 150 -42.79 2.34 35.19
N THR A 151 -42.89 3.65 34.98
CA THR A 151 -43.04 4.58 36.10
C THR A 151 -44.23 5.50 35.81
N SER A 152 -45.38 5.09 36.34
CA SER A 152 -46.44 6.05 36.66
C SER A 152 -45.95 6.99 37.76
N PRO A 153 -46.23 8.29 37.66
CA PRO A 153 -46.63 9.05 38.85
C PRO A 153 -48.09 9.51 38.73
N LEU A 154 -48.82 9.14 39.78
CA LEU A 154 -50.11 9.62 40.27
C LEU A 154 -50.48 11.09 40.00
N LEU A 155 -51.75 11.28 39.58
CA LEU A 155 -52.74 12.26 40.05
C LEU A 155 -52.33 13.74 40.26
N GLY A 156 -52.96 14.63 39.49
CA GLY A 156 -53.06 16.06 39.80
C GLY A 156 -54.10 16.77 38.93
N SER A 157 -55.17 17.23 39.56
CA SER A 157 -56.39 17.81 39.01
C SER A 157 -56.21 19.14 38.25
N ASP A 158 -57.08 19.32 37.25
CA ASP A 158 -57.83 20.53 36.88
C ASP A 158 -57.10 21.82 36.42
N ASP A 159 -57.80 22.48 35.49
CA ASP A 159 -57.69 23.86 35.00
C ASP A 159 -56.67 24.23 33.90
N GLY A 160 -57.12 25.12 33.03
CA GLY A 160 -56.86 25.11 31.59
C GLY A 160 -55.46 25.50 31.10
N SER A 161 -55.07 24.90 29.97
CA SER A 161 -54.06 25.45 29.06
C SER A 161 -54.07 24.72 27.71
N ARG A 162 -54.79 25.30 26.73
CA ARG A 162 -54.73 24.92 25.30
C ARG A 162 -53.35 25.15 24.65
N GLY A 163 -52.35 25.65 25.40
CA GLY A 163 -50.97 25.89 24.93
C GLY A 163 -49.99 24.72 25.08
N GLY A 164 -50.26 23.73 25.95
CA GLY A 164 -49.32 22.63 26.23
C GLY A 164 -49.23 21.56 25.13
N PHE A 165 -50.33 21.31 24.42
CA PHE A 165 -50.40 20.27 23.38
C PHE A 165 -49.49 20.55 22.18
N GLN A 166 -49.38 21.81 21.76
CA GLN A 166 -48.56 22.20 20.61
C GLN A 166 -47.06 22.10 20.91
N GLN A 167 -46.67 22.37 22.16
CA GLN A 167 -45.29 22.24 22.63
C GLN A 167 -44.88 20.77 22.78
N GLN A 168 -45.79 19.92 23.25
CA GLN A 168 -45.56 18.47 23.38
C GLN A 168 -45.41 17.78 22.01
N GLN A 169 -46.19 18.19 21.00
CA GLN A 169 -46.10 17.66 19.63
C GLN A 169 -44.77 18.05 18.95
N GLN A 170 -44.29 19.26 19.18
CA GLN A 170 -43.00 19.73 18.63
C GLN A 170 -41.81 19.02 19.28
N GLN A 171 -41.91 18.67 20.58
CA GLN A 171 -40.89 17.91 21.29
C GLN A 171 -40.83 16.44 20.82
N GLN A 172 -41.98 15.83 20.52
CA GLN A 172 -42.05 14.50 19.90
C GLN A 172 -41.43 14.47 18.50
N GLN A 173 -41.71 15.48 17.66
CA GLN A 173 -41.08 15.58 16.33
C GLN A 173 -39.56 15.75 16.41
N ARG A 174 -39.05 16.56 17.36
CA ARG A 174 -37.59 16.69 17.56
C ARG A 174 -36.94 15.37 17.96
N ARG A 175 -37.57 14.63 18.88
CA ARG A 175 -37.08 13.31 19.32
C ARG A 175 -37.13 12.26 18.19
N ALA A 176 -38.15 12.32 17.33
CA ALA A 176 -38.24 11.44 16.15
C ALA A 176 -37.13 11.74 15.12
N VAL A 177 -36.83 13.02 14.86
CA VAL A 177 -35.72 13.41 13.97
C VAL A 177 -34.38 12.98 14.55
N GLU A 178 -34.15 13.19 15.85
CA GLU A 178 -32.94 12.76 16.54
C GLU A 178 -32.73 11.24 16.45
N LEU A 179 -33.79 10.45 16.65
CA LEU A 179 -33.74 9.00 16.50
C LEU A 179 -33.42 8.56 15.07
N THR A 180 -33.99 9.23 14.05
CA THR A 180 -33.68 8.90 12.64
C THR A 180 -32.25 9.26 12.24
N VAL A 181 -31.67 10.33 12.80
CA VAL A 181 -30.27 10.67 12.57
C VAL A 181 -29.36 9.63 13.24
N LEU A 182 -29.68 9.22 14.47
CA LEU A 182 -28.96 8.17 15.18
C LEU A 182 -28.99 6.84 14.41
N ASP A 183 -30.16 6.45 13.89
CA ASP A 183 -30.33 5.22 13.11
C ASP A 183 -29.53 5.26 11.80
N ASN A 184 -29.48 6.42 11.14
CA ASN A 184 -28.66 6.61 9.94
C ASN A 184 -27.16 6.52 10.25
N ASP A 185 -26.71 7.13 11.35
CA ASP A 185 -25.32 7.07 11.79
C ASP A 185 -24.90 5.64 12.17
N VAL A 186 -25.79 4.89 12.84
CA VAL A 186 -25.56 3.48 13.18
C VAL A 186 -25.48 2.62 11.92
N ALA A 187 -26.41 2.79 10.98
CA ALA A 187 -26.40 2.04 9.72
C ALA A 187 -25.13 2.32 8.89
N TYR A 188 -24.66 3.57 8.85
CA TYR A 188 -23.41 3.94 8.19
C TYR A 188 -22.19 3.29 8.84
N ASN A 189 -22.11 3.34 10.19
CA ASN A 189 -21.01 2.73 10.92
C ASN A 189 -20.98 1.20 10.76
N GLU A 190 -22.14 0.55 10.76
CA GLU A 190 -22.23 -0.91 10.55
C GLU A 190 -21.78 -1.31 9.14
N ALA A 191 -22.18 -0.55 8.11
CA ALA A 191 -21.73 -0.77 6.74
C ALA A 191 -20.20 -0.63 6.62
N LEU A 192 -19.63 0.40 7.25
CA LEU A 192 -18.18 0.60 7.29
C LEU A 192 -17.48 -0.55 8.02
N ILE A 193 -17.99 -0.98 9.18
CA ILE A 193 -17.43 -2.12 9.92
C ILE A 193 -17.44 -3.39 9.05
N SER A 194 -18.56 -3.67 8.39
CA SER A 194 -18.70 -4.85 7.52
C SER A 194 -17.71 -4.83 6.35
N GLU A 195 -17.51 -3.67 5.72
CA GLU A 195 -16.49 -3.49 4.67
C GLU A 195 -15.08 -3.81 5.20
N ARG A 196 -14.74 -3.32 6.39
CA ARG A 196 -13.42 -3.57 7.02
C ARG A 196 -13.20 -5.02 7.41
N GLU A 197 -14.25 -5.72 7.84
CA GLU A 197 -14.15 -7.16 8.10
C GLU A 197 -13.91 -7.95 6.82
N GLY A 198 -14.50 -7.52 5.70
CA GLY A 198 -14.19 -8.05 4.37
C GLY A 198 -12.71 -7.85 4.01
N GLU A 199 -12.18 -6.64 4.18
CA GLU A 199 -10.76 -6.34 3.92
C GLU A 199 -9.81 -7.20 4.77
N ILE A 200 -10.13 -7.41 6.06
CA ILE A 200 -9.35 -8.29 6.95
C ILE A 200 -9.32 -9.72 6.39
N HIS A 201 -10.47 -10.23 5.95
CA HIS A 201 -10.57 -11.57 5.40
C HIS A 201 -9.70 -11.74 4.14
N GLU A 202 -9.70 -10.75 3.24
CA GLU A 202 -8.86 -10.74 2.04
C GLU A 202 -7.36 -10.69 2.39
N ILE A 203 -6.97 -9.88 3.38
CA ILE A 203 -5.59 -9.85 3.87
C ILE A 203 -5.18 -11.22 4.44
N GLU A 204 -6.06 -11.86 5.22
CA GLU A 204 -5.81 -13.19 5.80
C GLU A 204 -5.62 -14.27 4.74
N GLN A 205 -6.51 -14.32 3.74
CA GLN A 205 -6.35 -15.20 2.58
C GLN A 205 -5.02 -14.94 1.87
N GLY A 206 -4.67 -13.67 1.69
CA GLY A 206 -3.39 -13.25 1.14
C GLY A 206 -2.19 -13.74 1.93
N ILE A 207 -2.25 -13.73 3.26
CA ILE A 207 -1.16 -14.23 4.13
C ILE A 207 -0.98 -15.75 3.96
N VAL A 208 -2.08 -16.50 3.85
CA VAL A 208 -2.04 -17.95 3.60
C VAL A 208 -1.35 -18.25 2.27
N GLU A 209 -1.76 -17.55 1.21
CA GLU A 209 -1.16 -17.71 -0.12
C GLU A 209 0.33 -17.33 -0.13
N LEU A 210 0.70 -16.23 0.52
CA LEU A 210 2.11 -15.86 0.67
C LEU A 210 2.89 -16.92 1.47
N ASN A 211 2.25 -17.65 2.40
CA ASN A 211 2.90 -18.72 3.14
C ASN A 211 3.25 -19.90 2.23
N GLU A 212 2.35 -20.26 1.33
CA GLU A 212 2.60 -21.27 0.31
C GLU A 212 3.76 -20.85 -0.60
N ILE A 213 3.74 -19.61 -1.10
CA ILE A 213 4.83 -19.04 -1.90
C ILE A 213 6.15 -19.05 -1.13
N PHE A 214 6.13 -18.67 0.15
CA PHE A 214 7.33 -18.65 1.00
C PHE A 214 7.93 -20.06 1.17
N ARG A 215 7.08 -21.09 1.35
CA ARG A 215 7.52 -22.49 1.40
C ARG A 215 8.08 -22.96 0.06
N ASP A 216 7.43 -22.59 -1.04
CA ASP A 216 7.88 -22.89 -2.40
C ASP A 216 9.24 -22.26 -2.72
N ILE A 217 9.46 -21.02 -2.30
CA ILE A 217 10.78 -20.38 -2.41
C ILE A 217 11.78 -21.08 -1.48
N GLY A 218 11.34 -21.47 -0.28
CA GLY A 218 12.14 -22.20 0.68
C GLY A 218 12.72 -23.51 0.13
N SER A 219 11.90 -24.30 -0.56
CA SER A 219 12.35 -25.56 -1.18
C SER A 219 13.39 -25.30 -2.28
N MET A 220 13.20 -24.26 -3.10
CA MET A 220 14.18 -23.84 -4.11
C MET A 220 15.53 -23.45 -3.48
N VAL A 221 15.55 -22.84 -2.30
CA VAL A 221 16.78 -22.44 -1.59
C VAL A 221 17.48 -23.66 -0.96
N THR A 222 16.74 -24.56 -0.32
CA THR A 222 17.32 -25.74 0.36
C THR A 222 17.96 -26.74 -0.60
N GLU A 223 17.44 -26.88 -1.81
CA GLU A 223 18.03 -27.74 -2.86
C GLU A 223 19.39 -27.21 -3.39
N GLN A 224 19.75 -25.98 -3.03
CA GLN A 224 20.81 -25.21 -3.69
C GLN A 224 22.00 -24.87 -2.77
N GLN A 225 22.02 -25.39 -1.54
CA GLN A 225 22.92 -24.94 -0.46
C GLN A 225 24.36 -25.48 -0.58
N SER A 226 25.27 -24.65 -1.09
CA SER A 226 26.72 -24.68 -0.83
C SER A 226 27.31 -23.31 -1.19
N LEU A 227 27.79 -22.58 -0.18
CA LEU A 227 28.34 -21.21 -0.17
C LEU A 227 27.31 -20.06 -0.02
N PHE A 228 26.66 -20.00 1.14
CA PHE A 228 26.06 -18.76 1.65
C PHE A 228 27.12 -17.98 2.42
N ASP A 229 27.93 -17.19 1.71
CA ASP A 229 28.68 -16.12 2.34
C ASP A 229 29.03 -15.05 1.31
N SER A 230 28.09 -14.16 1.03
CA SER A 230 28.25 -12.84 0.37
C SER A 230 26.94 -12.44 -0.29
N ILE A 231 26.05 -11.71 0.40
CA ILE A 231 25.24 -10.62 -0.18
C ILE A 231 24.81 -9.72 0.99
N GLU A 232 25.67 -8.77 1.33
CA GLU A 232 25.32 -7.66 2.24
C GLU A 232 25.10 -6.33 1.49
N THR A 233 25.43 -6.23 0.19
CA THR A 233 25.78 -4.90 -0.34
C THR A 233 24.83 -4.24 -1.36
N ASN A 234 23.71 -4.85 -1.79
CA ASN A 234 22.83 -4.17 -2.79
C ASN A 234 21.43 -3.79 -2.31
N MET A 235 21.06 -4.07 -1.07
CA MET A 235 19.74 -3.71 -0.51
C MET A 235 19.74 -2.37 0.26
N HIS A 236 20.92 -1.78 0.53
CA HIS A 236 21.06 -0.55 1.32
C HIS A 236 20.64 0.74 0.57
N GLY A 237 20.41 0.71 -0.74
CA GLY A 237 20.07 1.90 -1.53
C GLY A 237 18.57 2.24 -1.64
N VAL A 238 17.67 1.37 -1.16
CA VAL A 238 16.20 1.57 -1.33
C VAL A 238 15.59 2.35 -0.18
N ALA A 239 16.11 2.16 1.04
CA ALA A 239 15.66 2.92 2.20
C ALA A 239 15.93 4.42 2.00
N THR A 240 17.08 4.80 1.45
CA THR A 240 17.48 6.20 1.22
C THR A 240 16.70 6.86 0.08
N ASN A 241 16.49 6.17 -1.05
CA ASN A 241 15.79 6.77 -2.19
C ASN A 241 14.26 6.94 -1.98
N VAL A 242 13.63 6.11 -1.15
CA VAL A 242 12.20 6.27 -0.81
C VAL A 242 11.99 7.32 0.27
N THR A 243 12.89 7.46 1.25
CA THR A 243 12.85 8.60 2.19
C THR A 243 13.02 9.94 1.47
N HIS A 244 13.93 10.04 0.50
CA HIS A 244 14.08 11.27 -0.29
C HIS A 244 12.84 11.60 -1.15
N ALA A 245 12.12 10.59 -1.66
CA ALA A 245 10.86 10.82 -2.38
C ALA A 245 9.71 11.32 -1.48
N ALA A 246 9.69 10.93 -0.19
CA ALA A 246 8.75 11.45 0.79
C ALA A 246 9.12 12.87 1.23
N ASP A 247 10.42 13.15 1.44
CA ASP A 247 10.93 14.48 1.76
C ASP A 247 10.72 15.48 0.62
N ASP A 248 10.83 15.04 -0.63
CA ASP A 248 10.56 15.86 -1.83
C ASP A 248 9.07 16.20 -1.98
N LEU A 249 8.15 15.32 -1.55
CA LEU A 249 6.70 15.59 -1.54
C LEU A 249 6.31 16.60 -0.45
N ASP A 250 6.91 16.51 0.74
CA ASP A 250 6.71 17.50 1.81
C ASP A 250 7.37 18.84 1.46
N SER A 251 8.57 18.83 0.87
CA SER A 251 9.27 20.04 0.41
C SER A 251 8.57 20.74 -0.76
N ALA A 252 7.96 19.99 -1.69
CA ALA A 252 7.16 20.56 -2.77
C ALA A 252 5.92 21.28 -2.21
N ASN A 253 5.25 20.72 -1.20
CA ASN A 253 4.08 21.33 -0.58
C ASN A 253 4.43 22.61 0.21
N GLU A 254 5.55 22.62 0.93
CA GLU A 254 6.05 23.85 1.58
C GLU A 254 6.52 24.92 0.58
N TYR A 255 7.16 24.52 -0.53
CA TYR A 255 7.57 25.44 -1.61
C TYR A 255 6.36 26.10 -2.29
N HIS A 256 5.27 25.37 -2.50
CA HIS A 256 4.02 25.92 -3.05
C HIS A 256 3.35 26.95 -2.11
N ARG A 257 3.36 26.73 -0.78
CA ARG A 257 2.81 27.71 0.20
C ARG A 257 3.67 28.97 0.34
N ARG A 258 4.99 28.87 0.19
CA ARG A 258 5.90 30.03 0.32
C ARG A 258 6.01 30.84 -0.98
N SER A 259 5.93 30.18 -2.14
CA SER A 259 5.99 30.81 -3.47
C SER A 259 4.68 31.51 -3.86
N SER A 260 3.50 31.04 -3.39
CA SER A 260 2.22 31.67 -3.73
C SER A 260 2.09 33.09 -3.17
N ARG A 261 2.66 33.36 -1.98
CA ARG A 261 2.63 34.68 -1.35
C ARG A 261 3.47 35.72 -2.10
N THR A 262 4.64 35.31 -2.61
CA THR A 262 5.51 36.17 -3.41
C THR A 262 4.96 36.39 -4.82
N LYS A 263 4.39 35.35 -5.45
CA LYS A 263 3.73 35.46 -6.76
C LYS A 263 2.47 36.33 -6.71
N PHE A 264 1.69 36.26 -5.64
CA PHE A 264 0.52 37.14 -5.43
C PHE A 264 0.94 38.61 -5.30
N CYS A 265 2.01 38.89 -4.54
CA CYS A 265 2.53 40.25 -4.38
C CYS A 265 3.06 40.82 -5.72
N LEU A 266 3.80 40.02 -6.49
CA LEU A 266 4.30 40.41 -7.82
C LEU A 266 3.15 40.66 -8.82
N MET A 267 2.10 39.82 -8.79
CA MET A 267 0.90 39.99 -9.60
C MET A 267 0.13 41.27 -9.23
N LEU A 268 0.01 41.58 -7.93
CA LEU A 268 -0.59 42.83 -7.45
C LEU A 268 0.17 44.07 -7.95
N PHE A 269 1.50 44.07 -7.86
CA PHE A 269 2.32 45.18 -8.39
C PHE A 269 2.16 45.37 -9.89
N LEU A 270 2.09 44.27 -10.66
CA LEU A 270 1.89 44.32 -12.10
C LEU A 270 0.53 44.91 -12.47
N VAL A 271 -0.53 44.53 -11.73
CA VAL A 271 -1.88 45.11 -11.94
C VAL A 271 -1.89 46.61 -11.62
N ILE A 272 -1.28 47.03 -10.51
CA ILE A 272 -1.19 48.46 -10.16
C ILE A 272 -0.42 49.24 -11.22
N PHE A 273 0.69 48.70 -11.72
CA PHE A 273 1.47 49.32 -12.78
C PHE A 273 0.65 49.53 -14.06
N ILE A 274 -0.11 48.51 -14.48
CA ILE A 274 -0.98 48.60 -15.66
C ILE A 274 -2.06 49.67 -15.46
N VAL A 275 -2.68 49.74 -14.28
CA VAL A 275 -3.70 50.76 -13.97
C VAL A 275 -3.13 52.17 -14.03
N VAL A 276 -1.92 52.39 -13.50
CA VAL A 276 -1.26 53.71 -13.55
C VAL A 276 -0.94 54.11 -14.99
N VAL A 277 -0.42 53.20 -15.81
CA VAL A 277 -0.14 53.47 -17.23
C VAL A 277 -1.42 53.80 -17.98
N LEU A 278 -2.51 53.07 -17.74
CA LEU A 278 -3.81 53.36 -18.36
C LEU A 278 -4.36 54.73 -17.95
N LEU A 279 -4.22 55.13 -16.67
CA LEU A 279 -4.66 56.45 -16.20
C LEU A 279 -3.85 57.59 -16.81
N ILE A 280 -2.55 57.40 -17.04
CA ILE A 280 -1.70 58.40 -17.72
C ILE A 280 -2.08 58.52 -19.21
N LEU A 281 -2.48 57.43 -19.86
CA LEU A 281 -2.90 57.44 -21.26
C LEU A 281 -4.33 57.97 -21.48
N LEU A 282 -5.19 57.88 -20.46
CA LEU A 282 -6.58 58.36 -20.49
C LEU A 282 -6.76 59.79 -19.94
N SER A 283 -5.74 60.34 -19.28
CA SER A 283 -5.67 61.75 -18.87
C SER A 283 -5.06 62.63 -19.96
#